data_AF-A0A2V7XIR8-F1
#
_entry.id   AF-A0A2V7XIR8-F1
#
_cell.length_a   1.000
_cell.length_b   1.000
_cell.length_c   1.000
_cell.angle_alpha   90.00
_cell.angle_beta   90.00
_cell.angle_gamma   90.00
#
_symmetry.space_group_name_H-M   'P 1'
#
loop_
_entity.id
_entity.type
_entity.pdbx_description
1 polymer ?
#
loop_
_entity_poly.entity_id
_entity_poly.type
_entity_poly.pdbx_seq_one_letter_code
_entity_poly.pdbx_strand_id
1 'polypeptide(L)'
;MVSRGLRRLAAALTVLAAVVVPSEATRAAAPAGRKVVLVGLDAADWQAIDPLVARGELPTFARLKSAGRTGLLLSTPPLLSPIVWTTIATGRTPDDHGVLDFMADLPGGGQRPVGSRERRVPALWNLFSSAGDTVAVVGWWATAPAEDVRGTIVSDRVAPQLTRAAAGLSPGSVSPAHQASRVAPDLVSISQVGLEE
;
A
#
# COMPACT_ATOMS: atom_id res chain seq x y z
N MET A 1 42.71 -11.79 -71.99
CA MET A 1 44.01 -11.94 -71.31
C MET A 1 43.94 -11.22 -69.97
N VAL A 2 43.92 -11.98 -68.87
CA VAL A 2 44.28 -11.67 -67.45
C VAL A 2 43.67 -10.40 -66.81
N SER A 3 43.00 -10.38 -65.64
CA SER A 3 43.05 -11.24 -64.46
C SER A 3 41.72 -11.29 -63.70
N ARG A 4 41.56 -12.41 -62.99
CA ARG A 4 40.57 -12.68 -61.96
C ARG A 4 40.87 -11.90 -60.68
N GLY A 5 39.80 -11.55 -59.97
CA GLY A 5 39.68 -11.87 -58.54
C GLY A 5 39.76 -10.71 -57.57
N LEU A 6 38.63 -10.38 -56.94
CA LEU A 6 38.52 -10.57 -55.48
C LEU A 6 37.06 -10.53 -55.06
N ARG A 7 36.60 -11.65 -54.50
CA ARG A 7 35.36 -11.78 -53.75
C ARG A 7 35.45 -10.91 -52.51
N ARG A 8 34.50 -9.98 -52.31
CA ARG A 8 34.13 -9.49 -50.97
C ARG A 8 32.62 -9.34 -50.90
N LEU A 9 32.02 -10.25 -50.14
CA LEU A 9 30.66 -10.17 -49.61
C LEU A 9 30.44 -8.76 -49.00
N ALA A 10 29.48 -8.02 -49.53
CA ALA A 10 28.87 -6.91 -48.80
C ALA A 10 27.47 -7.38 -48.40
N ALA A 11 27.31 -7.62 -47.10
CA ALA A 11 26.08 -8.07 -46.48
C ALA A 11 24.94 -7.09 -46.80
N ALA A 12 23.83 -7.63 -47.29
CA ALA A 12 22.59 -6.89 -47.41
C ALA A 12 22.12 -6.51 -45.99
N LEU A 13 22.30 -5.24 -45.63
CA LEU A 13 21.69 -4.65 -44.44
C LEU A 13 20.20 -4.44 -44.74
N THR A 14 19.39 -5.45 -44.46
CA THR A 14 17.93 -5.31 -44.45
C THR A 14 17.56 -4.56 -43.16
N VAL A 15 17.38 -3.25 -43.25
CA VAL A 15 16.78 -2.47 -42.16
C VAL A 15 15.31 -2.84 -42.08
N LEU A 16 14.97 -3.78 -41.20
CA LEU A 16 13.59 -4.05 -40.84
C LEU A 16 13.13 -2.93 -39.90
N ALA A 17 12.58 -1.87 -40.46
CA ALA A 17 11.83 -0.89 -39.68
C ALA A 17 10.55 -1.59 -39.18
N ALA A 18 10.62 -2.17 -37.98
CA ALA A 18 9.44 -2.58 -37.25
C ALA A 18 8.68 -1.30 -36.89
N VAL A 19 7.72 -0.92 -37.74
CA VAL A 19 6.68 0.02 -37.35
C VAL A 19 5.89 -0.69 -36.25
N VAL A 20 6.28 -0.44 -35.01
CA VAL A 20 5.45 -0.72 -33.85
C VAL A 20 4.29 0.26 -33.95
N VAL A 21 3.25 -0.15 -34.67
CA VAL A 21 1.94 0.46 -34.53
C VAL A 21 1.56 0.20 -33.07
N PRO A 22 1.37 1.22 -32.22
CA PRO A 22 0.74 0.99 -30.95
C PRO A 22 -0.66 0.49 -31.31
N SER A 23 -0.91 -0.79 -31.11
CA SER A 23 -2.27 -1.25 -30.98
C SER A 23 -2.78 -0.52 -29.73
N GLU A 24 -3.52 0.56 -29.94
CA GLU A 24 -4.58 0.94 -29.04
C GLU A 24 -5.53 -0.25 -29.01
N ALA A 25 -5.13 -1.28 -28.26
CA ALA A 25 -6.06 -2.17 -27.63
C ALA A 25 -6.88 -1.23 -26.77
N THR A 26 -8.00 -0.79 -27.33
CA THR A 26 -9.10 -0.18 -26.62
C THR A 26 -9.26 -1.03 -25.38
N ARG A 27 -8.77 -0.53 -24.24
CA ARG A 27 -8.96 -1.18 -22.95
C ARG A 27 -10.46 -1.18 -22.80
N ALA A 28 -11.08 -2.31 -23.15
CA ALA A 28 -12.49 -2.53 -22.90
C ALA A 28 -12.70 -2.12 -21.45
N ALA A 29 -13.61 -1.17 -21.21
CA ALA A 29 -13.88 -0.69 -19.87
C ALA A 29 -14.10 -1.93 -18.99
N ALA A 30 -13.21 -2.13 -18.02
CA ALA A 30 -13.28 -3.29 -17.15
C ALA A 30 -14.70 -3.33 -16.57
N PRO A 31 -15.39 -4.49 -16.56
CA PRO A 31 -16.71 -4.59 -15.95
C PRO A 31 -16.61 -4.01 -14.55
N ALA A 32 -17.56 -3.15 -14.16
CA ALA A 32 -17.52 -2.43 -12.89
C ALA A 32 -17.18 -3.40 -11.74
N GLY A 33 -15.91 -3.38 -11.34
CA GLY A 33 -15.32 -4.46 -10.57
C GLY A 33 -15.98 -4.57 -9.21
N ARG A 34 -15.95 -5.77 -8.62
CA ARG A 34 -16.34 -5.94 -7.22
C ARG A 34 -15.46 -5.01 -6.37
N LYS A 35 -16.08 -4.12 -5.58
CA LYS A 35 -15.34 -3.32 -4.60
C LYS A 35 -14.74 -4.26 -3.54
N VAL A 36 -13.45 -4.08 -3.25
CA VAL A 36 -12.72 -4.82 -2.22
C VAL A 36 -12.36 -3.85 -1.10
N VAL A 37 -12.57 -4.29 0.14
CA VAL A 37 -12.14 -3.55 1.34
C VAL A 37 -11.21 -4.47 2.13
N LEU A 38 -10.00 -3.99 2.42
CA LEU A 38 -9.05 -4.62 3.31
C LEU A 38 -9.02 -3.82 4.62
N VAL A 39 -9.32 -4.48 5.74
CA VAL A 39 -9.27 -3.90 7.07
C VAL A 39 -8.20 -4.65 7.86
N GLY A 40 -7.23 -3.91 8.38
CA GLY A 40 -6.26 -4.45 9.33
C GLY A 40 -6.58 -3.94 10.73
N LEU A 41 -6.44 -4.81 11.72
CA LEU A 41 -6.60 -4.48 13.13
C LEU A 41 -5.31 -4.89 13.84
N ASP A 42 -4.60 -3.91 14.41
CA ASP A 42 -3.34 -4.18 15.11
C ASP A 42 -3.61 -4.99 16.39
N ALA A 43 -2.72 -5.94 16.69
CA ALA A 43 -2.81 -6.87 17.82
C ALA A 43 -4.12 -7.67 17.94
N ALA A 44 -4.93 -7.73 16.89
CA ALA A 44 -6.17 -8.51 16.89
C ALA A 44 -5.87 -10.01 16.79
N ASP A 45 -6.25 -10.76 17.83
CA ASP A 45 -6.03 -12.20 17.92
C ASP A 45 -7.33 -12.95 18.21
N TRP A 46 -7.44 -14.18 17.69
CA TRP A 46 -8.63 -15.02 17.87
C TRP A 46 -8.87 -15.42 19.33
N GLN A 47 -7.83 -15.53 20.15
CA GLN A 47 -7.97 -15.79 21.58
C GLN A 47 -8.66 -14.64 22.32
N ALA A 48 -8.58 -13.41 21.80
CA ALA A 48 -9.32 -12.27 22.33
C ALA A 48 -10.72 -12.15 21.68
N ILE A 49 -10.80 -12.31 20.36
CA ILE A 49 -12.04 -12.12 19.59
C ILE A 49 -13.08 -13.19 19.91
N ASP A 50 -12.69 -14.46 20.01
CA ASP A 50 -13.63 -15.58 20.12
C ASP A 50 -14.43 -15.58 21.42
N PRO A 51 -13.82 -15.33 22.60
CA PRO A 51 -14.59 -15.15 23.84
C PRO A 51 -15.59 -14.00 23.75
N LEU A 52 -15.23 -12.87 23.12
CA LEU A 52 -16.12 -11.73 22.97
C LEU A 52 -17.28 -12.03 22.02
N VAL A 53 -17.03 -12.79 20.94
CA VAL A 53 -18.08 -13.30 20.04
C VAL A 53 -19.02 -14.23 20.79
N ALA A 54 -18.49 -15.16 21.60
CA ALA A 54 -19.29 -16.11 22.37
C ALA A 54 -20.21 -15.44 23.41
N ARG A 55 -19.79 -14.30 23.97
CA ARG A 55 -20.61 -13.47 24.87
C ARG A 55 -21.58 -12.53 24.15
N GLY A 56 -21.58 -12.51 22.81
CA GLY A 56 -22.45 -11.64 22.02
C GLY A 56 -21.97 -10.18 21.92
N GLU A 57 -20.75 -9.88 22.35
CA GLU A 57 -20.19 -8.52 22.39
C GLU A 57 -19.60 -8.07 21.04
N LEU A 58 -19.29 -9.02 20.14
CA LEU A 58 -18.79 -8.74 18.79
C LEU A 58 -19.71 -9.31 17.68
N PRO A 59 -20.94 -8.77 17.53
CA PRO A 59 -21.92 -9.29 16.57
C PRO A 59 -21.46 -9.18 15.11
N THR A 60 -20.66 -8.16 14.77
CA THR A 60 -20.10 -8.01 13.42
C THR A 60 -19.10 -9.12 13.10
N PHE A 61 -18.21 -9.47 14.04
CA PHE A 61 -17.28 -10.58 13.86
C PHE A 61 -18.04 -11.91 13.79
N ALA A 62 -19.05 -12.13 14.63
CA ALA A 62 -19.90 -13.32 14.57
C ALA A 62 -20.49 -13.52 13.17
N ARG A 63 -21.03 -12.44 12.57
CA ARG A 63 -21.57 -12.44 11.20
C ARG A 63 -20.50 -12.70 10.14
N LEU A 64 -19.32 -12.08 10.26
CA LEU A 64 -18.22 -12.30 9.32
C LEU A 64 -17.72 -13.74 9.35
N LYS A 65 -17.66 -14.36 10.54
CA LYS A 65 -17.31 -15.78 10.71
C LYS A 65 -18.34 -16.71 10.07
N SER A 66 -19.64 -16.45 10.27
CA SER A 66 -20.70 -17.33 9.77
C SER A 66 -20.95 -17.21 8.27
N ALA A 67 -20.83 -16.00 7.70
CA ALA A 67 -21.07 -15.74 6.29
C ALA A 67 -19.81 -15.83 5.41
N GLY A 68 -18.62 -15.87 6.03
CA GLY A 68 -17.33 -15.76 5.36
C GLY A 68 -16.43 -16.98 5.53
N ARG A 69 -15.12 -16.70 5.57
CA ARG A 69 -14.07 -17.68 5.87
C ARG A 69 -13.09 -17.05 6.84
N THR A 70 -12.61 -17.85 7.78
CA THR A 70 -11.58 -17.49 8.75
C THR A 70 -10.46 -18.50 8.73
N GLY A 71 -9.25 -18.04 9.00
CA GLY A 71 -8.07 -18.88 9.11
C GLY A 71 -6.98 -18.16 9.88
N LEU A 72 -6.02 -18.94 10.37
CA LEU A 72 -4.79 -18.41 10.95
C LEU A 72 -3.83 -18.04 9.82
N LEU A 73 -3.34 -16.80 9.86
CA LEU A 73 -2.24 -16.36 9.01
C LEU A 73 -0.97 -16.37 9.83
N LEU A 74 0.08 -16.99 9.30
CA LEU A 74 1.39 -17.06 9.96
C LEU A 74 2.25 -15.90 9.46
N SER A 75 2.74 -15.10 10.40
CA SER A 75 3.74 -14.07 10.13
C SER A 75 5.14 -14.64 10.29
N THR A 76 6.08 -14.15 9.47
CA THR A 76 7.50 -14.53 9.60
C THR A 76 8.22 -13.50 10.48
N PRO A 77 8.97 -13.91 11.51
CA PRO A 77 9.78 -12.97 12.31
C PRO A 77 10.78 -12.19 11.45
N PRO A 78 11.13 -10.95 11.83
CA PRO A 78 10.68 -10.21 13.01
C PRO A 78 9.27 -9.61 12.90
N LEU A 79 8.51 -9.65 13.99
CA LEU A 79 7.10 -9.23 14.05
C LEU A 79 6.89 -7.75 14.41
N LEU A 80 7.80 -6.87 13.96
CA LEU A 80 7.64 -5.43 14.14
C LEU A 80 6.53 -4.93 13.21
N SER A 81 5.61 -4.11 13.73
CA SER A 81 4.46 -3.60 12.98
C SER A 81 4.84 -3.05 11.60
N PRO A 82 5.84 -2.16 11.44
CA PRO A 82 6.20 -1.62 10.13
C PRO A 82 6.55 -2.68 9.09
N ILE A 83 7.19 -3.76 9.52
CA ILE A 83 7.59 -4.87 8.66
C ILE A 83 6.35 -5.64 8.21
N VAL A 84 5.53 -6.07 9.16
CA VAL A 84 4.33 -6.88 8.90
C VAL A 84 3.34 -6.12 8.00
N TRP A 85 3.03 -4.86 8.35
CA TRP A 85 2.10 -4.03 7.57
C TRP A 85 2.60 -3.74 6.15
N THR A 86 3.92 -3.58 5.97
CA THR A 86 4.51 -3.39 4.63
C THR A 86 4.51 -4.68 3.83
N THR A 87 4.78 -5.83 4.46
CA THR A 87 4.67 -7.15 3.83
C THR A 87 3.24 -7.38 3.32
N ILE A 88 2.21 -7.10 4.12
CA ILE A 88 0.79 -7.19 3.69
C ILE A 88 0.51 -6.26 2.51
N ALA A 89 0.96 -5.01 2.60
CA ALA A 89 0.70 -4.00 1.57
C ALA A 89 1.36 -4.30 0.23
N THR A 90 2.46 -5.05 0.21
CA THR A 90 3.28 -5.27 -0.99
C THR A 90 3.23 -6.69 -1.51
N GLY A 91 2.88 -7.66 -0.66
CA GLY A 91 3.05 -9.08 -0.95
C GLY A 91 4.52 -9.49 -1.11
N ARG A 92 5.46 -8.69 -0.59
CA ARG A 92 6.92 -8.89 -0.73
C ARG A 92 7.56 -9.10 0.63
N THR A 93 8.72 -9.75 0.65
CA THR A 93 9.49 -10.00 1.88
C THR A 93 10.11 -8.70 2.42
N PRO A 94 10.56 -8.69 3.69
CA PRO A 94 11.29 -7.54 4.25
C PRO A 94 12.50 -7.12 3.42
N ASP A 95 13.25 -8.10 2.94
CA ASP A 95 14.44 -7.90 2.09
C ASP A 95 14.13 -7.34 0.70
N ASP A 96 12.90 -7.50 0.22
CA ASP A 96 12.44 -6.88 -1.03
C ASP A 96 11.95 -5.45 -0.76
N HIS A 97 11.05 -5.27 0.23
CA HIS A 97 10.38 -3.99 0.42
C HIS A 97 11.20 -2.96 1.21
N GLY A 98 12.18 -3.37 2.02
CA GLY A 98 13.16 -2.46 2.66
C GLY A 98 12.73 -1.76 3.94
N VAL A 99 11.46 -1.81 4.32
CA VAL A 99 11.00 -1.41 5.66
C VAL A 99 11.39 -2.47 6.68
N LEU A 100 12.37 -2.16 7.55
CA LEU A 100 12.97 -3.12 8.49
C LEU A 100 12.89 -2.69 9.97
N ASP A 101 12.43 -1.47 10.27
CA ASP A 101 12.31 -0.95 11.63
C ASP A 101 11.25 0.17 11.67
N PHE A 102 10.90 0.63 12.86
CA PHE A 102 10.07 1.81 13.12
C PHE A 102 10.73 3.10 12.69
N MET A 103 12.06 3.14 12.68
CA MET A 103 12.86 4.32 12.39
C MET A 103 13.72 4.11 11.14
N ALA A 104 13.87 5.18 10.36
CA ALA A 104 14.71 5.24 9.19
C ALA A 104 15.81 6.28 9.38
N ASP A 105 17.05 5.90 9.07
CA ASP A 105 18.20 6.79 9.14
C ASP A 105 18.15 7.86 8.04
N LEU A 106 18.56 9.07 8.39
CA LEU A 106 18.61 10.19 7.46
C LEU A 106 20.03 10.43 6.94
N PRO A 107 20.18 10.81 5.64
CA PRO A 107 21.45 11.31 5.14
C PRO A 107 21.88 12.55 5.94
N GLY A 108 23.04 12.49 6.59
CA GLY A 108 23.53 13.56 7.48
C GLY A 108 23.31 13.29 8.98
N GLY A 109 22.75 12.14 9.34
CA GLY A 109 22.57 11.71 10.72
C GLY A 109 21.17 11.96 11.27
N GLY A 110 20.84 11.27 12.36
CA GLY A 110 19.51 11.27 12.97
C GLY A 110 18.56 10.27 12.32
N GLN A 111 17.37 10.16 12.90
CA GLN A 111 16.35 9.20 12.52
C GLN A 111 14.98 9.85 12.44
N ARG A 112 14.12 9.31 11.58
CA ARG A 112 12.69 9.65 11.53
C ARG A 112 11.84 8.39 11.53
N PRO A 113 10.57 8.45 11.95
CA PRO A 113 9.69 7.30 11.79
C PRO A 113 9.58 6.94 10.32
N VAL A 114 9.63 5.64 10.05
CA VAL A 114 9.52 5.06 8.72
C VAL A 114 8.23 5.52 8.03
N GLY A 115 8.32 5.67 6.72
CA GLY A 115 7.27 6.21 5.89
C GLY A 115 7.26 5.61 4.49
N SER A 116 6.43 6.18 3.62
CA SER A 116 6.25 5.69 2.25
C SER A 116 7.54 5.70 1.43
N ARG A 117 8.45 6.64 1.74
CA ARG A 117 9.73 6.85 1.04
C ARG A 117 10.75 5.74 1.27
N GLU A 118 10.61 4.94 2.33
CA GLU A 118 11.54 3.87 2.66
C GLU A 118 11.20 2.56 1.93
N ARG A 119 9.98 2.47 1.40
CA ARG A 119 9.52 1.29 0.70
C ARG A 119 10.11 1.25 -0.71
N ARG A 120 10.82 0.16 -1.04
CA ARG A 120 11.52 -0.04 -2.33
C ARG A 120 10.63 -0.61 -3.44
N VAL A 121 9.41 -1.03 -3.11
CA VAL A 121 8.49 -1.71 -4.03
C VAL A 121 7.09 -1.08 -3.94
N PRO A 122 6.30 -1.13 -5.03
CA PRO A 122 4.92 -0.62 -5.01
C PRO A 122 4.05 -1.45 -4.04
N ALA A 123 3.19 -0.76 -3.31
CA ALA A 123 2.10 -1.38 -2.55
C ALA A 123 0.87 -1.59 -3.44
N LEU A 124 -0.11 -2.35 -2.93
CA LEU A 124 -1.37 -2.66 -3.62
C LEU A 124 -2.06 -1.39 -4.16
N TRP A 125 -2.11 -0.31 -3.39
CA TRP A 125 -2.72 0.96 -3.83
C TRP A 125 -1.98 1.60 -5.00
N ASN A 126 -0.64 1.49 -5.04
CA ASN A 126 0.14 1.98 -6.19
C ASN A 126 -0.22 1.14 -7.43
N LEU A 127 -0.28 -0.19 -7.31
CA LEU A 127 -0.59 -1.10 -8.41
C LEU A 127 -1.99 -0.87 -8.99
N PHE A 128 -3.01 -0.81 -8.15
CA PHE A 128 -4.39 -0.55 -8.56
C PHE A 128 -4.54 0.84 -9.20
N SER A 129 -3.93 1.87 -8.59
CA SER A 129 -3.91 3.22 -9.14
C SER A 129 -3.27 3.26 -10.53
N SER A 130 -2.10 2.63 -10.71
CA SER A 130 -1.42 2.53 -12.01
C SER A 130 -2.21 1.71 -13.03
N ALA A 131 -3.04 0.76 -12.59
CA ALA A 131 -3.94 0.01 -13.45
C ALA A 131 -5.14 0.86 -13.94
N GLY A 132 -5.45 1.98 -13.28
CA GLY A 132 -6.57 2.86 -13.58
C GLY A 132 -7.75 2.75 -12.61
N ASP A 133 -7.62 1.94 -11.56
CA ASP A 133 -8.63 1.79 -10.52
C ASP A 133 -8.57 2.93 -9.50
N THR A 134 -9.74 3.25 -8.94
CA THR A 134 -9.82 4.23 -7.85
C THR A 134 -9.57 3.55 -6.51
N VAL A 135 -8.66 4.09 -5.70
CA VAL A 135 -8.26 3.53 -4.40
C VAL A 135 -8.45 4.53 -3.25
N ALA A 136 -8.73 4.02 -2.05
CA ALA A 136 -8.72 4.80 -0.82
C ALA A 136 -7.89 4.06 0.25
N VAL A 137 -6.95 4.76 0.89
CA VAL A 137 -6.12 4.22 1.98
C VAL A 137 -6.26 5.15 3.17
N VAL A 138 -6.50 4.59 4.36
CA VAL A 138 -6.67 5.37 5.60
C VAL A 138 -5.89 4.71 6.72
N GLY A 139 -4.96 5.44 7.32
CA GLY A 139 -4.25 5.03 8.54
C GLY A 139 -3.35 3.80 8.38
N TRP A 140 -3.05 3.37 7.16
CA TRP A 140 -2.18 2.22 6.93
C TRP A 140 -0.73 2.56 7.26
N TRP A 141 -0.01 1.68 7.94
CA TRP A 141 1.34 1.95 8.43
C TRP A 141 2.33 2.34 7.32
N ALA A 142 3.26 3.24 7.63
CA ALA A 142 4.32 3.71 6.72
C ALA A 142 3.78 4.31 5.41
N THR A 143 2.70 5.10 5.52
CA THR A 143 2.10 5.81 4.38
C THR A 143 2.37 7.30 4.39
N ALA A 144 3.11 7.81 5.37
CA ALA A 144 3.54 9.21 5.37
C ALA A 144 4.88 9.43 4.64
N PRO A 145 5.02 10.50 3.82
CA PRO A 145 3.93 11.36 3.36
C PRO A 145 2.96 10.58 2.45
N ALA A 146 1.69 11.01 2.47
CA ALA A 146 0.64 10.43 1.64
C ALA A 146 1.05 10.50 0.16
N GLU A 147 1.02 9.34 -0.50
CA GLU A 147 1.41 9.20 -1.90
C GLU A 147 0.26 9.62 -2.84
N ASP A 148 0.63 10.06 -4.05
CA ASP A 148 -0.34 10.37 -5.08
C ASP A 148 -0.86 9.10 -5.74
N VAL A 149 -2.18 8.92 -5.70
CA VAL A 149 -2.90 7.82 -6.35
C VAL A 149 -4.17 8.35 -7.01
N ARG A 150 -4.76 7.55 -7.90
CA ARG A 150 -6.11 7.77 -8.39
C ARG A 150 -7.11 7.53 -7.25
N GLY A 151 -7.37 8.55 -6.45
CA GLY A 151 -8.23 8.47 -5.27
C GLY A 151 -7.65 9.26 -4.11
N THR A 152 -7.67 8.69 -2.90
CA THR A 152 -7.25 9.40 -1.68
C THR A 152 -6.41 8.52 -0.76
N ILE A 153 -5.28 9.04 -0.28
CA ILE A 153 -4.54 8.47 0.84
C ILE A 153 -4.64 9.44 2.02
N VAL A 154 -5.05 8.92 3.17
CA VAL A 154 -4.95 9.53 4.49
C VAL A 154 -3.90 8.73 5.26
N SER A 155 -2.72 9.31 5.48
CA SER A 155 -1.57 8.60 6.02
C SER A 155 -1.76 8.17 7.47
N ASP A 156 -0.91 7.25 7.94
CA ASP A 156 -0.80 6.82 9.34
C ASP A 156 -0.50 7.95 10.34
N ARG A 157 -0.01 9.11 9.89
CA ARG A 157 0.28 10.25 10.78
C ARG A 157 -0.97 10.94 11.32
N VAL A 158 -2.16 10.62 10.81
CA VAL A 158 -3.42 11.11 11.40
C VAL A 158 -3.83 10.36 12.66
N ALA A 159 -3.17 9.23 12.96
CA ALA A 159 -3.40 8.46 14.17
C ALA A 159 -2.40 8.90 15.27
N PRO A 160 -2.83 9.71 16.26
CA PRO A 160 -1.97 10.21 17.33
C PRO A 160 -1.37 9.10 18.20
N GLN A 161 -2.02 7.93 18.28
CA GLN A 161 -1.55 6.76 19.02
C GLN A 161 -0.19 6.26 18.50
N LEU A 162 0.07 6.44 17.20
CA LEU A 162 1.29 5.97 16.54
C LEU A 162 2.42 6.98 16.60
N THR A 163 2.09 8.26 16.79
CA THR A 163 3.04 9.37 16.64
C THR A 163 3.28 10.17 17.92
N ARG A 164 2.45 9.96 18.96
CA ARG A 164 2.34 10.84 20.15
C ARG A 164 2.18 12.33 19.79
N ALA A 165 1.78 12.63 18.56
CA ALA A 165 1.57 13.98 18.07
C ALA A 165 0.18 14.48 18.48
N ALA A 166 0.02 15.80 18.51
CA ALA A 166 -1.29 16.42 18.68
C ALA A 166 -2.24 15.94 17.56
N ALA A 167 -3.51 15.72 17.91
CA ALA A 167 -4.53 15.37 16.93
C ALA A 167 -4.64 16.45 15.84
N GLY A 168 -4.63 16.04 14.56
CA GLY A 168 -4.81 16.96 13.45
C GLY A 168 -4.20 16.46 12.14
N LEU A 169 -4.53 17.13 11.04
CA LEU A 169 -3.91 16.89 9.74
C LEU A 169 -2.66 17.75 9.59
N SER A 170 -1.49 17.11 9.56
CA SER A 170 -0.24 17.80 9.19
C SER A 170 -0.08 17.86 7.68
N PRO A 171 0.69 18.83 7.13
CA PRO A 171 0.99 18.86 5.69
C PRO A 171 1.54 17.53 5.19
N GLY A 172 1.00 17.02 4.08
CA GLY A 172 1.37 15.71 3.54
C GLY A 172 0.70 14.52 4.22
N SER A 173 -0.20 14.73 5.18
CA SER A 173 -1.00 13.65 5.77
C SER A 173 -2.12 13.15 4.85
N VAL A 174 -2.53 13.96 3.87
CA VAL A 174 -3.59 13.62 2.90
C VAL A 174 -3.11 13.94 1.49
N SER A 175 -3.28 13.00 0.57
CA SER A 175 -3.15 13.24 -0.87
C SER A 175 -4.41 12.75 -1.61
N PRO A 176 -4.94 13.52 -2.58
CA PRO A 176 -4.53 14.89 -2.93
C PRO A 176 -4.91 15.88 -1.81
N ALA A 177 -4.11 16.93 -1.62
CA ALA A 177 -4.21 17.83 -0.46
C ALA A 177 -5.59 18.48 -0.28
N HIS A 178 -6.33 18.73 -1.37
CA HIS A 178 -7.68 19.31 -1.30
C HIS A 178 -8.71 18.41 -0.60
N GLN A 179 -8.42 17.11 -0.44
CA GLN A 179 -9.29 16.18 0.30
C GLN A 179 -9.17 16.34 1.81
N ALA A 180 -8.19 17.08 2.32
CA ALA A 180 -8.00 17.30 3.75
C ALA A 180 -9.23 17.93 4.41
N SER A 181 -9.89 18.89 3.76
CA SER A 181 -11.11 19.53 4.28
C SER A 181 -12.30 18.56 4.38
N ARG A 182 -12.33 17.54 3.52
CA ARG A 182 -13.35 16.48 3.55
C ARG A 182 -13.14 15.52 4.72
N VAL A 183 -11.88 15.20 5.03
CA VAL A 183 -11.50 14.21 6.05
C VAL A 183 -11.45 14.83 7.45
N ALA A 184 -11.12 16.12 7.57
CA ALA A 184 -10.94 16.79 8.85
C ALA A 184 -12.13 16.63 9.83
N PRO A 185 -13.41 16.70 9.41
CA PRO A 185 -14.55 16.51 10.32
C PRO A 185 -14.66 15.09 10.90
N ASP A 186 -14.08 14.09 10.23
CA ASP A 186 -14.16 12.67 10.61
C ASP A 186 -12.99 12.22 11.51
N LEU A 187 -12.06 13.12 11.82
CA LEU A 187 -10.96 12.81 12.74
C LEU A 187 -11.47 12.71 14.17
N VAL A 188 -11.19 11.58 14.80
CA VAL A 188 -11.55 11.29 16.19
C VAL A 188 -10.28 11.24 17.03
N SER A 189 -10.21 12.02 18.11
CA SER A 189 -9.13 11.92 19.09
C SER A 189 -9.37 10.73 20.01
N ILE A 190 -8.30 10.17 20.59
CA ILE A 190 -8.44 9.06 21.53
C ILE A 190 -9.32 9.41 22.73
N SER A 191 -9.30 10.67 23.18
CA SER A 191 -10.18 11.17 24.24
C SER A 191 -11.67 11.14 23.92
N GLN A 192 -12.04 11.03 22.64
CA GLN A 192 -13.44 10.89 22.20
C GLN A 192 -13.86 9.42 22.05
N VAL A 193 -12.90 8.50 21.97
CA VAL A 193 -13.14 7.05 21.97
C VAL A 193 -13.12 6.64 23.44
N GLY A 194 -14.30 6.50 24.06
CA GLY A 194 -14.44 6.18 25.50
C GLY A 194 -13.79 4.85 25.89
N LEU A 195 -12.46 4.85 26.02
CA LEU A 195 -11.68 3.84 26.70
C LEU A 195 -11.62 4.32 28.15
N GLU A 196 -12.60 3.90 28.95
CA GLU A 196 -12.48 4.02 30.40
C GLU A 196 -11.21 3.26 30.83
N GLU A 197 -10.38 3.91 31.63
CA GLU A 197 -9.16 3.31 32.23
C GLU A 197 -9.50 2.13 33.17
#